data_AF-A0A0Q6V2Z4-F1
#
_entry.id   AF-A0A0Q6V2Z4-F1
#
_cell.length_a   1.000
_cell.length_b   1.000
_cell.length_c   1.000
_cell.angle_alpha   90.00
_cell.angle_beta   90.00
_cell.angle_gamma   90.00
#
_symmetry.space_group_name_H-M   'P 1'
#
loop_
_entity.id
_entity.type
_entity.pdbx_description
1 polymer ?
#
loop_
_entity_poly.entity_id
_entity_poly.type
_entity_poly.pdbx_seq_one_letter_code
_entity_poly.pdbx_strand_id
1 'polypeptide(L)'
;MSFNIAPKLARGTGVAAILASTILLTSCQVRPLYSEGSGAAGKLASVTFSEPASRVEQEVRNRLIFLASGGGGEPENPDYKVELSARSSVISTLLVESSDTSLAGRATVSVDYTLKATKDGHVIKAGNRYATALVDFPFQEFAKQRAIRDAENRAARQAAEFVGADIAAALGR
;
A
#
# COMPACT_ATOMS: atom_id res chain seq x y z
N MET A 1 48.84 48.76 -22.73
CA MET A 1 48.50 48.03 -21.49
C MET A 1 47.43 47.01 -21.82
N SER A 2 47.82 45.76 -22.09
CA SER A 2 46.88 44.70 -22.47
C SER A 2 46.55 43.88 -21.23
N PHE A 3 45.34 44.05 -20.69
CA PHE A 3 44.89 43.37 -19.48
C PHE A 3 44.49 41.92 -19.82
N ASN A 4 45.35 40.96 -19.44
CA ASN A 4 45.04 39.53 -19.45
C ASN A 4 43.99 39.20 -18.37
N ILE A 5 42.71 39.44 -18.65
CA ILE A 5 41.57 39.14 -17.75
C ILE A 5 41.01 37.71 -18.01
N ALA A 6 41.34 37.11 -19.16
CA ALA A 6 40.80 35.83 -19.61
C ALA A 6 41.05 34.61 -18.69
N PRO A 7 42.23 34.40 -18.04
CA PRO A 7 42.47 33.15 -17.33
C PRO A 7 41.81 33.09 -15.94
N LYS A 8 41.41 34.24 -15.36
CA LYS A 8 40.72 34.29 -14.06
C LYS A 8 39.23 33.99 -14.19
N LEU A 9 38.59 34.39 -15.30
CA LEU A 9 37.18 34.12 -15.56
C LEU A 9 36.93 32.62 -15.82
N ALA A 10 37.82 31.98 -16.58
CA ALA A 10 37.74 30.55 -16.89
C ALA A 10 37.88 29.62 -15.66
N ARG A 11 38.65 30.03 -14.65
CA ARG A 11 38.80 29.30 -13.38
C ARG A 11 37.55 29.39 -12.51
N GLY A 12 36.89 30.56 -12.48
CA GLY A 12 35.63 30.75 -11.74
C GLY A 12 34.47 29.96 -12.34
N THR A 13 34.38 29.90 -13.67
CA THR A 13 33.36 29.12 -14.37
C THR A 13 33.54 27.61 -14.19
N GLY A 14 34.78 27.12 -14.14
CA GLY A 14 35.06 25.69 -13.90
C GLY A 14 34.64 25.23 -12.49
N VAL A 15 34.91 26.04 -11.46
CA VAL A 15 34.51 25.74 -10.08
C VAL A 15 32.98 25.83 -9.91
N ALA A 16 32.33 26.82 -10.55
CA ALA A 16 30.88 26.96 -10.53
C ALA A 16 30.17 25.78 -11.23
N ALA A 17 30.71 25.27 -12.34
CA ALA A 17 30.17 24.10 -13.03
C ALA A 17 30.29 22.81 -12.19
N ILE A 18 31.40 22.64 -11.47
CA ILE A 18 31.60 21.50 -10.56
C ILE A 18 30.64 21.57 -9.37
N LEU A 19 30.48 22.73 -8.73
CA LEU A 19 29.51 22.92 -7.65
C LEU A 19 28.05 22.74 -8.12
N ALA A 20 27.72 23.18 -9.34
CA ALA A 20 26.40 22.96 -9.91
C ALA A 20 26.13 21.47 -10.17
N SER A 21 27.15 20.71 -10.59
CA SER A 21 27.02 19.28 -10.84
C SER A 21 26.87 18.43 -9.58
N THR A 22 27.43 18.84 -8.43
CA THR A 22 27.26 18.12 -7.16
C THR A 22 25.84 18.28 -6.59
N ILE A 23 25.16 19.40 -6.85
CA ILE A 23 23.76 19.62 -6.45
C ILE A 23 22.80 18.74 -7.25
N LEU A 24 23.12 18.46 -8.53
CA LEU A 24 22.31 17.57 -9.38
C LEU A 24 22.46 16.09 -9.01
N LEU A 25 23.55 15.69 -8.35
CA LEU A 25 23.79 14.30 -7.95
C LEU A 25 23.10 13.90 -6.64
N THR A 26 22.63 14.86 -5.83
CA THR A 26 21.93 14.58 -4.56
C THR A 26 20.40 14.56 -4.69
N SER A 27 19.84 14.71 -5.88
CA SER A 27 18.38 14.87 -6.06
C SER A 27 17.57 13.57 -5.92
N CYS A 28 18.22 12.40 -5.82
CA CYS A 28 17.53 11.11 -5.64
C CYS A 28 17.75 10.54 -4.24
N GLN A 29 17.18 11.19 -3.22
CA GLN A 29 17.18 10.67 -1.85
C GLN A 29 16.10 9.58 -1.67
N VAL A 30 16.20 8.47 -2.41
CA VAL A 30 15.30 7.32 -2.23
C VAL A 30 15.76 6.52 -1.02
N ARG A 31 14.96 6.53 0.06
CA ARG A 31 15.19 5.68 1.23
C ARG A 31 14.31 4.44 1.14
N PRO A 32 14.87 3.21 1.14
CA PRO A 32 14.06 2.01 1.12
C PRO A 32 13.17 1.94 2.36
N LEU A 33 11.88 1.74 2.16
CA LEU A 33 10.87 1.76 3.22
C LEU A 33 11.15 0.74 4.32
N TYR A 34 11.66 -0.44 3.96
CA TYR A 34 11.96 -1.54 4.87
C TYR A 34 13.46 -1.67 5.20
N SER A 35 14.27 -0.63 4.95
CA SER A 35 15.67 -0.64 5.41
C SER A 35 15.74 -0.58 6.94
N GLU A 36 16.75 -1.19 7.56
CA GLU A 36 16.93 -1.18 9.02
C GLU A 36 16.90 0.24 9.60
N GLY A 37 17.45 1.20 8.87
CA GLY A 37 17.47 2.60 9.27
C GLY A 37 16.10 3.30 9.26
N SER A 38 15.06 2.77 8.62
CA SER A 38 13.74 3.43 8.57
C SER A 38 12.92 3.26 9.86
N GLY A 39 13.24 2.23 10.67
CA GLY A 39 12.45 1.87 11.85
C GLY A 39 11.02 1.39 11.55
N ALA A 40 10.62 1.31 10.28
CA ALA A 40 9.25 0.99 9.87
C ALA A 40 8.84 -0.42 10.33
N ALA A 41 9.74 -1.41 10.20
CA ALA A 41 9.46 -2.78 10.63
C ALA A 41 9.17 -2.88 12.14
N GLY A 42 9.95 -2.19 12.97
CA GLY A 42 9.74 -2.17 14.43
C GLY A 42 8.42 -1.50 14.82
N LYS A 43 8.09 -0.35 14.19
CA LYS A 43 6.82 0.35 14.44
C LYS A 43 5.61 -0.42 13.91
N LEU A 44 5.75 -1.13 12.79
CA LEU A 44 4.69 -1.98 12.25
C LEU A 44 4.35 -3.13 13.21
N ALA A 45 5.36 -3.73 13.84
CA ALA A 45 5.14 -4.79 14.82
C ALA A 45 4.35 -4.34 16.06
N SER A 46 4.26 -3.03 16.34
CA SER A 46 3.45 -2.46 17.43
C SER A 46 2.07 -1.95 16.99
N VAL A 47 1.59 -2.35 15.80
CA VAL A 47 0.25 -2.02 15.28
C VAL A 47 -0.76 -3.13 15.61
N THR A 48 -1.93 -2.73 16.11
CA THR A 48 -3.14 -3.58 16.19
C THR A 48 -4.21 -3.14 15.19
N PHE A 49 -5.13 -4.04 14.83
CA PHE A 49 -6.19 -3.84 13.86
C PHE A 49 -7.57 -4.06 14.49
N SER A 50 -8.57 -3.29 14.06
CA SER A 50 -9.95 -3.48 14.53
C SER A 50 -10.51 -4.85 14.17
N GLU A 51 -11.39 -5.37 15.03
CA GLU A 51 -12.07 -6.64 14.80
C GLU A 51 -12.93 -6.57 13.52
N PRO A 52 -12.90 -7.59 12.65
CA PRO A 52 -13.55 -7.52 11.36
C PRO A 52 -15.05 -7.82 11.45
N ALA A 53 -15.84 -7.05 10.72
CA ALA A 53 -17.30 -7.24 10.65
C ALA A 53 -17.75 -8.25 9.57
N SER A 54 -16.84 -8.70 8.70
CA SER A 54 -17.17 -9.60 7.58
C SER A 54 -16.02 -10.53 7.21
N ARG A 55 -16.32 -11.57 6.42
CA ARG A 55 -15.32 -12.52 5.89
C ARG A 55 -14.23 -11.82 5.06
N VAL A 56 -14.61 -10.87 4.22
CA VAL A 56 -13.65 -10.15 3.35
C VAL A 56 -12.78 -9.24 4.20
N GLU A 57 -13.36 -8.59 5.21
CA GLU A 57 -12.62 -7.78 6.17
C GLU A 57 -11.66 -8.61 7.02
N GLN A 58 -12.04 -9.82 7.41
CA GLN A 58 -11.14 -10.77 8.07
C GLN A 58 -9.95 -11.15 7.18
N GLU A 59 -10.16 -11.36 5.87
CA GLU A 59 -9.06 -11.66 4.94
C GLU A 59 -8.08 -10.47 4.82
N VAL A 60 -8.61 -9.24 4.75
CA VAL A 60 -7.80 -8.01 4.77
C VAL A 60 -7.02 -7.90 6.08
N ARG A 61 -7.70 -8.06 7.23
CA ARG A 61 -7.08 -8.01 8.57
C ARG A 61 -5.97 -9.05 8.70
N ASN A 62 -6.24 -10.31 8.35
CA ASN A 62 -5.26 -11.39 8.45
C ASN A 62 -4.02 -11.07 7.61
N ARG A 63 -4.21 -10.54 6.39
CA ARG A 63 -3.08 -10.14 5.56
C ARG A 63 -2.30 -8.98 6.18
N LEU A 64 -2.98 -7.99 6.75
CA LEU A 64 -2.34 -6.86 7.42
C LEU A 64 -1.55 -7.29 8.66
N ILE A 65 -2.08 -8.20 9.49
CA ILE A 65 -1.35 -8.77 10.63
C ILE A 65 -0.08 -9.46 10.13
N PHE A 66 -0.18 -10.27 9.07
CA PHE A 66 0.99 -10.91 8.48
C PHE A 66 2.03 -9.88 7.98
N LEU A 67 1.60 -8.81 7.32
CA LEU A 67 2.51 -7.75 6.86
C LEU A 67 3.15 -6.98 8.01
N ALA A 68 2.44 -6.83 9.13
CA ALA A 68 2.91 -6.08 10.30
C ALA A 68 3.89 -6.89 11.18
N SER A 69 3.61 -8.19 11.39
CA SER A 69 4.36 -9.01 12.36
C SER A 69 4.93 -10.32 11.80
N GLY A 70 4.82 -10.56 10.49
CA GLY A 70 5.35 -11.78 9.87
C GLY A 70 4.64 -13.07 10.29
N GLY A 71 3.43 -12.97 10.85
CA GLY A 71 2.68 -14.10 11.41
C GLY A 71 2.82 -14.29 12.92
N GLY A 72 3.51 -13.39 13.62
CA GLY A 72 3.63 -13.39 15.09
C GLY A 72 2.36 -12.99 15.85
N GLY A 73 1.27 -12.66 15.15
CA GLY A 73 0.04 -12.15 15.75
C GLY A 73 0.08 -10.65 16.02
N GLU A 74 -0.86 -10.16 16.81
CA GLU A 74 -0.92 -8.76 17.23
C GLU A 74 -0.19 -8.56 18.57
N PRO A 75 0.41 -7.38 18.81
CA PRO A 75 1.14 -7.10 20.05
C PRO A 75 0.18 -7.00 21.25
N GLU A 76 0.62 -7.45 22.42
CA GLU A 76 -0.16 -7.31 23.67
C GLU A 76 -0.35 -5.84 24.08
N ASN A 77 0.66 -4.99 23.82
CA ASN A 77 0.66 -3.56 24.15
C ASN A 77 0.92 -2.74 22.87
N PRO A 78 -0.11 -2.46 22.05
CA PRO A 78 0.05 -1.73 20.79
C PRO A 78 0.25 -0.23 20.99
N ASP A 79 1.28 0.34 20.35
CA ASP A 79 1.48 1.79 20.28
C ASP A 79 0.54 2.47 19.28
N TYR A 80 0.08 1.69 18.29
CA TYR A 80 -0.75 2.16 17.19
C TYR A 80 -1.95 1.26 16.96
N LYS A 81 -3.07 1.87 16.58
CA LYS A 81 -4.30 1.16 16.23
C LYS A 81 -4.76 1.55 14.83
N VAL A 82 -5.09 0.56 14.03
CA VAL A 82 -5.73 0.72 12.72
C VAL A 82 -7.18 0.32 12.84
N GLU A 83 -8.06 1.30 12.68
CA GLU A 83 -9.48 1.05 12.45
C GLU A 83 -9.69 0.88 10.95
N LEU A 84 -10.30 -0.22 10.53
CA LEU A 84 -10.53 -0.53 9.12
C LEU A 84 -11.94 -1.04 8.86
N SER A 85 -12.44 -0.80 7.65
CA SER A 85 -13.65 -1.44 7.13
C SER A 85 -13.42 -1.84 5.69
N ALA A 86 -13.73 -3.10 5.35
CA ALA A 86 -13.54 -3.63 4.02
C ALA A 86 -14.87 -4.09 3.40
N ARG A 87 -15.10 -3.72 2.14
CA ARG A 87 -16.30 -4.09 1.38
C ARG A 87 -15.89 -4.73 0.06
N SER A 88 -16.61 -5.77 -0.33
CA SER A 88 -16.48 -6.42 -1.64
C SER A 88 -17.64 -6.04 -2.56
N SER A 89 -17.34 -5.88 -3.85
CA SER A 89 -18.32 -5.74 -4.92
C SER A 89 -17.92 -6.64 -6.07
N VAL A 90 -18.85 -7.49 -6.51
CA VAL A 90 -18.65 -8.41 -7.64
C VAL A 90 -19.58 -7.98 -8.75
N ILE A 91 -19.01 -7.67 -9.92
CA ILE A 91 -19.76 -7.23 -11.10
C ILE A 91 -19.48 -8.19 -12.24
N SER A 92 -20.56 -8.65 -12.87
CA SER A 92 -20.52 -9.43 -14.10
C SER A 92 -20.00 -8.60 -15.27
N THR A 93 -19.12 -9.17 -16.06
CA THR A 93 -18.54 -8.54 -17.26
C THR A 93 -18.55 -9.54 -18.40
N LEU A 94 -18.84 -9.09 -19.62
CA LEU A 94 -18.96 -9.96 -20.80
C LEU A 94 -20.23 -10.81 -20.78
N LEU A 95 -21.32 -10.20 -21.21
CA LEU A 95 -22.59 -10.87 -21.47
C LEU A 95 -22.48 -11.74 -22.73
N VAL A 96 -23.04 -12.94 -22.67
CA VAL A 96 -23.17 -13.80 -23.85
C VAL A 96 -24.36 -13.31 -24.66
N GLU A 97 -24.18 -12.89 -25.91
CA GLU A 97 -25.26 -12.28 -26.71
C GLU A 97 -26.51 -13.16 -26.84
N SER A 98 -26.35 -14.49 -26.82
CA SER A 98 -27.46 -15.45 -26.90
C SER A 98 -28.11 -15.80 -25.55
N SER A 99 -27.69 -15.21 -24.42
CA SER A 99 -28.26 -15.51 -23.09
C SER A 99 -28.01 -14.38 -22.07
N ASP A 100 -28.85 -14.22 -21.06
CA ASP A 100 -28.59 -13.26 -19.96
C ASP A 100 -27.50 -13.74 -18.96
N THR A 101 -26.55 -14.58 -19.42
CA THR A 101 -25.47 -15.12 -18.60
C THR A 101 -24.14 -14.44 -18.93
N SER A 102 -23.42 -14.03 -17.89
CA SER A 102 -22.06 -13.50 -18.01
C SER A 102 -21.05 -14.64 -17.85
N LEU A 103 -20.00 -14.66 -18.69
CA LEU A 103 -18.91 -15.66 -18.58
C LEU A 103 -17.74 -15.19 -17.73
N ALA A 104 -17.65 -13.89 -17.47
CA ALA A 104 -16.61 -13.32 -16.62
C ALA A 104 -17.19 -12.27 -15.67
N GLY A 105 -16.33 -11.79 -14.79
CA GLY A 105 -16.63 -10.72 -13.86
C GLY A 105 -15.36 -10.14 -13.27
N ARG A 106 -15.55 -9.20 -12.35
CA ARG A 106 -14.49 -8.62 -11.52
C ARG A 106 -14.98 -8.51 -10.08
N ALA A 107 -14.13 -8.92 -9.15
CA ALA A 107 -14.31 -8.70 -7.73
C ALA A 107 -13.41 -7.54 -7.29
N THR A 108 -14.00 -6.48 -6.74
CA THR A 108 -13.29 -5.32 -6.20
C THR A 108 -13.45 -5.28 -4.70
N VAL A 109 -12.35 -5.24 -3.97
CA VAL A 109 -12.33 -5.03 -2.52
C VAL A 109 -11.82 -3.63 -2.24
N SER A 110 -12.60 -2.84 -1.52
CA SER A 110 -12.25 -1.50 -1.06
C SER A 110 -12.11 -1.50 0.47
N VAL A 111 -11.08 -0.83 0.96
CA VAL A 111 -10.70 -0.76 2.37
C VAL A 111 -10.57 0.70 2.76
N ASP A 112 -11.45 1.14 3.65
CA ASP A 112 -11.34 2.39 4.38
C ASP A 112 -10.52 2.13 5.64
N TYR A 113 -9.52 2.97 5.94
CA TYR A 113 -8.69 2.79 7.14
C TYR A 113 -8.31 4.12 7.80
N THR A 114 -8.11 4.06 9.12
CA THR A 114 -7.59 5.15 9.95
C THR A 114 -6.56 4.60 10.94
N LEU A 115 -5.32 5.06 10.81
CA LEU A 115 -4.20 4.82 11.72
C LEU A 115 -4.17 5.89 12.81
N LYS A 116 -4.17 5.46 14.08
CA LYS A 116 -4.13 6.32 15.26
C LYS A 116 -3.02 5.89 16.22
N ALA A 117 -2.48 6.85 16.97
CA ALA A 117 -1.67 6.55 18.16
C ALA A 117 -2.57 6.09 19.31
N THR A 118 -2.20 5.02 20.00
CA THR A 118 -3.00 4.48 21.13
C THR A 118 -2.98 5.40 22.34
N LYS A 119 -1.88 6.15 22.54
CA LYS A 119 -1.65 6.99 23.73
C LYS A 119 -2.68 8.12 23.88
N ASP A 120 -3.00 8.81 22.80
CA ASP A 120 -3.83 10.02 22.79
C ASP A 120 -4.95 9.99 21.73
N GLY A 121 -5.02 8.93 20.92
CA GLY A 121 -6.00 8.79 19.85
C GLY A 121 -5.71 9.66 18.63
N HIS A 122 -4.54 10.31 18.56
CA HIS A 122 -4.19 11.19 17.45
C HIS A 122 -4.16 10.43 16.11
N VAL A 123 -4.86 10.97 15.10
CA VAL A 123 -4.91 10.37 13.77
C VAL A 123 -3.63 10.68 13.01
N ILE A 124 -2.85 9.65 12.72
CA ILE A 124 -1.58 9.74 11.98
C ILE A 124 -1.85 9.73 10.48
N LYS A 125 -2.76 8.87 10.02
CA LYS A 125 -3.09 8.69 8.61
C LYS A 125 -4.50 8.14 8.47
N ALA A 126 -5.25 8.62 7.48
CA ALA A 126 -6.45 7.97 6.99
C ALA A 126 -6.38 7.83 5.47
N GLY A 127 -7.14 6.90 4.92
CA GLY A 127 -7.21 6.69 3.47
C GLY A 127 -8.21 5.63 3.06
N ASN A 128 -8.41 5.55 1.75
CA ASN A 128 -9.13 4.47 1.08
C ASN A 128 -8.20 3.83 0.05
N ARG A 129 -8.14 2.50 0.04
CA ARG A 129 -7.44 1.70 -0.96
C ARG A 129 -8.36 0.64 -1.50
N TYR A 130 -8.15 0.26 -2.75
CA TYR A 130 -8.91 -0.83 -3.37
C TYR A 130 -8.03 -1.64 -4.29
N ALA A 131 -8.47 -2.86 -4.57
CA ALA A 131 -7.89 -3.69 -5.61
C ALA A 131 -8.98 -4.52 -6.29
N THR A 132 -8.72 -4.88 -7.55
CA THR A 132 -9.66 -5.66 -8.37
C THR A 132 -8.99 -6.93 -8.84
N ALA A 133 -9.70 -8.05 -8.75
CA ALA A 133 -9.32 -9.32 -9.33
C ALA A 133 -10.37 -9.73 -10.38
N LEU A 134 -9.89 -10.18 -11.54
CA LEU A 134 -10.75 -10.77 -12.56
C LEU A 134 -11.16 -12.19 -12.17
N VAL A 135 -12.33 -12.62 -12.64
CA VAL A 135 -12.90 -13.95 -12.39
C VAL A 135 -13.66 -14.43 -13.62
N ASP A 136 -13.48 -15.70 -13.97
CA ASP A 136 -14.33 -16.39 -14.94
C ASP A 136 -15.43 -17.14 -14.20
N PHE A 137 -16.62 -17.20 -14.80
CA PHE A 137 -17.80 -17.84 -14.21
C PHE A 137 -18.05 -19.21 -14.86
N PRO A 138 -17.76 -20.32 -14.15
CA PRO A 138 -18.19 -21.65 -14.56
C PRO A 138 -19.71 -21.77 -14.60
N PHE A 139 -20.21 -22.67 -15.44
CA PHE A 139 -21.65 -23.00 -15.53
C PHE A 139 -22.18 -23.70 -14.27
N GLN A 140 -21.33 -24.39 -13.51
CA GLN A 140 -21.74 -25.01 -12.26
C GLN A 140 -21.79 -23.95 -11.14
N GLU A 141 -22.96 -23.75 -10.53
CA GLU A 141 -23.19 -22.71 -9.52
C GLU A 141 -22.25 -22.79 -8.31
N PHE A 142 -21.93 -23.99 -7.82
CA PHE A 142 -20.95 -24.13 -6.73
C PHE A 142 -19.55 -23.67 -7.15
N ALA A 143 -19.09 -24.07 -8.34
CA ALA A 143 -17.80 -23.64 -8.87
C ALA A 143 -17.76 -22.13 -9.09
N LYS A 144 -18.86 -21.53 -9.55
CA LYS A 144 -19.02 -20.06 -9.66
C LYS A 144 -18.87 -19.36 -8.32
N GLN A 145 -19.56 -19.82 -7.27
CA GLN A 145 -19.39 -19.25 -5.93
C GLN A 145 -17.95 -19.39 -5.40
N ARG A 146 -17.28 -20.51 -5.67
CA ARG A 146 -15.87 -20.72 -5.30
C ARG A 146 -14.94 -19.78 -6.06
N ALA A 147 -15.14 -19.61 -7.36
CA ALA A 147 -14.37 -18.71 -8.20
C ALA A 147 -14.51 -17.24 -7.75
N ILE A 148 -15.73 -16.82 -7.40
CA ILE A 148 -15.99 -15.48 -6.85
C ILE A 148 -15.23 -15.28 -5.54
N ARG A 149 -15.36 -16.20 -4.58
CA ARG A 149 -14.66 -16.11 -3.28
C ARG A 149 -13.15 -16.05 -3.42
N ASP A 150 -12.59 -16.83 -4.34
CA ASP A 150 -11.17 -16.82 -4.65
C ASP A 150 -10.72 -15.45 -5.22
N ALA A 151 -11.51 -14.86 -6.13
CA ALA A 151 -11.25 -13.52 -6.64
C ALA A 151 -11.34 -12.44 -5.54
N GLU A 152 -12.33 -12.51 -4.66
CA GLU A 152 -12.43 -11.64 -3.49
C GLU A 152 -11.19 -11.75 -2.59
N ASN A 153 -10.68 -12.97 -2.35
CA ASN A 153 -9.49 -13.17 -1.52
C ASN A 153 -8.23 -12.57 -2.16
N ARG A 154 -8.05 -12.75 -3.49
CA ARG A 154 -6.94 -12.11 -4.21
C ARG A 154 -7.02 -10.58 -4.14
N ALA A 155 -8.21 -10.01 -4.36
CA ALA A 155 -8.45 -8.58 -4.26
C ALA A 155 -8.22 -8.06 -2.84
N ALA A 156 -8.72 -8.76 -1.82
CA ALA A 156 -8.51 -8.41 -0.40
C ALA A 156 -7.03 -8.37 -0.02
N ARG A 157 -6.25 -9.39 -0.41
CA ARG A 157 -4.81 -9.43 -0.15
C ARG A 157 -4.09 -8.27 -0.82
N GLN A 158 -4.41 -7.99 -2.08
CA GLN A 158 -3.78 -6.89 -2.82
C GLN A 158 -4.15 -5.52 -2.23
N ALA A 159 -5.41 -5.31 -1.83
CA ALA A 159 -5.82 -4.09 -1.15
C ALA A 159 -5.08 -3.92 0.19
N ALA A 160 -4.90 -5.03 0.94
CA ALA A 160 -4.13 -5.04 2.17
C ALA A 160 -2.65 -4.69 1.96
N GLU A 161 -2.02 -5.10 0.85
CA GLU A 161 -0.65 -4.65 0.50
C GLU A 161 -0.56 -3.12 0.40
N PHE A 162 -1.52 -2.50 -0.29
CA PHE A 162 -1.53 -1.05 -0.45
C PHE A 162 -1.76 -0.32 0.88
N VAL A 163 -2.68 -0.84 1.71
CA VAL A 163 -2.91 -0.29 3.06
C VAL A 163 -1.69 -0.48 3.96
N GLY A 164 -1.06 -1.66 3.94
CA GLY A 164 0.16 -1.95 4.69
C GLY A 164 1.32 -1.05 4.28
N ALA A 165 1.51 -0.81 2.99
CA ALA A 165 2.51 0.11 2.47
C ALA A 165 2.26 1.56 2.92
N ASP A 166 0.99 2.02 2.92
CA ASP A 166 0.64 3.35 3.42
C ASP A 166 0.94 3.50 4.92
N ILE A 167 0.60 2.50 5.74
CA ILE A 167 0.86 2.49 7.19
C ILE A 167 2.37 2.50 7.42
N ALA A 168 3.11 1.61 6.75
CA ALA A 168 4.57 1.53 6.83
C ALA A 168 5.21 2.89 6.48
N ALA A 169 4.74 3.53 5.39
CA ALA A 169 5.25 4.82 4.94
C ALA A 169 4.85 5.98 5.87
N ALA A 170 3.73 5.89 6.58
CA ALA A 170 3.34 6.87 7.58
C ALA A 170 4.19 6.74 8.86
N LEU A 171 4.51 5.51 9.27
CA LEU A 171 5.29 5.22 10.47
C LEU A 171 6.80 5.38 10.26
N GLY A 172 7.32 5.09 9.06
CA GLY A 172 8.75 5.19 8.72
C GLY A 172 9.29 6.60 8.49
N ARG A 173 8.50 7.63 8.81
CA ARG A 173 8.89 9.05 8.77
C ARG A 173 9.41 9.51 10.12
#